data_AF-K1RQQ0-F1
#
_entry.id   AF-K1RQQ0-F1
#
_cell.length_a   1.000
_cell.length_b   1.000
_cell.length_c   1.000
_cell.angle_alpha   90.00
_cell.angle_beta   90.00
_cell.angle_gamma   90.00
#
_symmetry.space_group_name_H-M   'P 1'
#
loop_
_entity.id
_entity.type
_entity.pdbx_description
1 polymer ?
#
loop_
_entity_poly.entity_id
_entity_poly.type
_entity_poly.pdbx_seq_one_letter_code
_entity_poly.pdbx_strand_id
1 'polypeptide(L)'
;KTCEAFRPRMMLFEDVENFTVRDVTLKDAAFWTLHMAGCQNVRIDGIKILNDDRGANNDGIDPDCCRNVVIANCIVSTGDDAIVVKSTGPMSRRYGVCENITITNCVLHSRDSALKIGTETHGTIRNVTLSDCIIDRCSRAVGIWVRDGGTVEDIHIHHLTGSTLRYADRYAEPSAPGWWGKGEPIFISATPRKNSRTKTGTIRNVTFDNLSITCESCAFLAGEPESCLRDIRIRDLHMTFKRQGTQPGGLFDEQPSVRHVYSHAIPALYARSVKQLTVQDSTVRY
;
A
#
# COMPACT_ATOMS: atom_id res chain seq x y z
N LYS A 1 14.85 -28.74 -12.01
CA LYS A 1 13.42 -28.41 -11.75
C LYS A 1 13.30 -28.11 -10.27
N THR A 2 13.57 -26.87 -9.86
CA THR A 2 13.27 -26.41 -8.51
C THR A 2 11.76 -26.37 -8.39
N CYS A 3 11.20 -27.08 -7.40
CA CYS A 3 9.81 -26.91 -7.01
C CYS A 3 9.57 -25.40 -6.86
N GLU A 4 8.58 -24.81 -7.55
CA GLU A 4 7.97 -23.58 -7.04
C GLU A 4 7.44 -23.96 -5.66
N ALA A 5 8.27 -23.75 -4.64
CA ALA A 5 8.03 -24.32 -3.33
C ALA A 5 6.74 -23.70 -2.79
N PHE A 6 5.75 -24.53 -2.52
CA PHE A 6 4.54 -24.14 -1.82
C PHE A 6 4.92 -23.44 -0.51
N ARG A 7 4.50 -22.18 -0.34
CA ARG A 7 4.68 -21.40 0.89
C ARG A 7 3.31 -21.20 1.54
N PRO A 8 3.05 -21.77 2.73
CA PRO A 8 1.76 -21.62 3.37
C PRO A 8 1.55 -20.18 3.87
N ARG A 9 0.30 -19.71 3.79
CA ARG A 9 -0.15 -18.56 4.60
C ARG A 9 -0.06 -18.95 6.07
N MET A 10 0.31 -18.02 6.95
CA MET A 10 0.38 -18.33 8.38
C MET A 10 -1.01 -18.48 8.99
N MET A 11 -1.90 -17.51 8.74
CA MET A 11 -3.30 -17.55 9.13
C MET A 11 -4.19 -17.16 7.94
N LEU A 12 -5.21 -17.97 7.70
CA LEU A 12 -6.27 -17.70 6.73
C LEU A 12 -7.63 -17.86 7.43
N PHE A 13 -8.36 -16.76 7.54
CA PHE A 13 -9.77 -16.76 7.91
C PHE A 13 -10.59 -16.52 6.65
N GLU A 14 -11.51 -17.42 6.32
CA GLU A 14 -12.40 -17.28 5.17
C GLU A 14 -13.85 -17.38 5.65
N ASP A 15 -14.68 -16.40 5.26
CA ASP A 15 -16.12 -16.37 5.56
C ASP A 15 -16.44 -16.42 7.08
N VAL A 16 -15.62 -15.74 7.88
CA VAL A 16 -15.79 -15.67 9.35
C VAL A 16 -16.47 -14.36 9.74
N GLU A 17 -17.49 -14.48 10.59
CA GLU A 17 -18.19 -13.35 11.17
C GLU A 17 -17.87 -13.21 12.67
N ASN A 18 -17.68 -11.97 13.13
CA ASN A 18 -17.54 -11.62 14.56
C ASN A 18 -16.34 -12.28 15.24
N PHE A 19 -15.12 -11.94 14.80
CA PHE A 19 -13.91 -12.45 15.44
C PHE A 19 -12.91 -11.37 15.82
N THR A 20 -12.05 -11.71 16.78
CA THR A 20 -10.97 -10.85 17.27
C THR A 20 -9.66 -11.61 17.29
N VAL A 21 -8.59 -10.98 16.81
CA VAL A 21 -7.22 -11.41 17.04
C VAL A 21 -6.55 -10.35 17.90
N ARG A 22 -6.11 -10.73 19.11
CA ARG A 22 -5.53 -9.78 20.06
C ARG A 22 -4.35 -10.33 20.81
N ASP A 23 -3.41 -9.45 21.17
CA ASP A 23 -2.32 -9.72 22.11
C ASP A 23 -1.41 -10.91 21.70
N VAL A 24 -1.26 -11.16 20.39
CA VAL A 24 -0.40 -12.21 19.84
C VAL A 24 0.78 -11.64 19.06
N THR A 25 1.87 -12.42 18.97
CA THR A 25 3.01 -12.13 18.09
C THR A 25 3.08 -13.20 17.01
N LEU A 26 3.05 -12.77 15.75
CA LEU A 26 3.23 -13.58 14.55
C LEU A 26 4.63 -13.28 13.98
N LYS A 27 5.40 -14.31 13.66
CA LYS A 27 6.82 -14.15 13.29
C LYS A 27 7.21 -15.07 12.15
N ASP A 28 8.04 -14.56 11.24
CA ASP A 28 8.70 -15.32 10.17
C ASP A 28 7.73 -16.11 9.28
N ALA A 29 6.66 -15.45 8.83
CA ALA A 29 5.70 -16.05 7.89
C ALA A 29 6.36 -16.43 6.56
N ALA A 30 6.08 -17.63 6.07
CA ALA A 30 6.59 -18.12 4.79
C ALA A 30 5.94 -17.41 3.57
N PHE A 31 4.71 -16.94 3.74
CA PHE A 31 3.90 -16.20 2.79
C PHE A 31 3.04 -15.18 3.57
N TRP A 32 1.90 -14.73 3.04
CA TRP A 32 0.99 -13.80 3.73
C TRP A 32 0.69 -14.24 5.17
N THR A 33 0.74 -13.28 6.09
CA THR A 33 0.73 -13.57 7.53
C THR A 33 -0.69 -13.71 8.07
N LEU A 34 -1.48 -12.65 8.04
CA LEU A 34 -2.86 -12.64 8.51
C LEU A 34 -3.81 -12.29 7.37
N HIS A 35 -4.24 -13.32 6.64
CA HIS A 35 -5.16 -13.15 5.52
C HIS A 35 -6.60 -13.42 5.93
N MET A 36 -7.47 -12.45 5.65
CA MET A 36 -8.90 -12.50 5.95
C MET A 36 -9.67 -12.33 4.64
N ALA A 37 -10.43 -13.34 4.26
CA ALA A 37 -11.15 -13.40 2.99
C ALA A 37 -12.66 -13.41 3.25
N GLY A 38 -13.40 -12.42 2.76
CA GLY A 38 -14.86 -12.37 2.92
C GLY A 38 -15.35 -12.23 4.36
N CYS A 39 -14.48 -11.87 5.30
CA CYS A 39 -14.80 -11.81 6.72
C CYS A 39 -15.58 -10.54 7.08
N GLN A 40 -16.38 -10.61 8.13
CA GLN A 40 -17.24 -9.50 8.57
C GLN A 40 -17.14 -9.27 10.07
N ASN A 41 -17.17 -8.00 10.49
CA ASN A 41 -17.09 -7.57 11.89
C ASN A 41 -15.82 -8.11 12.57
N VAL A 42 -14.67 -7.60 12.11
CA VAL A 42 -13.35 -8.09 12.49
C VAL A 42 -12.62 -7.06 13.34
N ARG A 43 -12.00 -7.51 14.44
CA ARG A 43 -11.11 -6.69 15.26
C ARG A 43 -9.72 -7.30 15.36
N ILE A 44 -8.70 -6.57 14.89
CA ILE A 44 -7.30 -6.90 15.08
C ILE A 44 -6.71 -5.85 16.02
N ASP A 45 -6.24 -6.25 17.20
CA ASP A 45 -5.92 -5.29 18.26
C ASP A 45 -4.67 -5.69 19.05
N GLY A 46 -3.68 -4.80 19.13
CA GLY A 46 -2.50 -5.02 19.98
C GLY A 46 -1.57 -6.14 19.50
N ILE A 47 -1.69 -6.59 18.24
CA ILE A 47 -0.84 -7.67 17.71
C ILE A 47 0.52 -7.16 17.27
N LYS A 48 1.48 -8.08 17.20
CA LYS A 48 2.79 -7.83 16.59
C LYS A 48 2.98 -8.78 15.41
N ILE A 49 3.38 -8.24 14.26
CA ILE A 49 3.86 -9.03 13.13
C ILE A 49 5.32 -8.66 12.92
N LEU A 50 6.21 -9.65 13.04
CA LEU A 50 7.66 -9.49 13.00
C LEU A 50 8.25 -10.46 11.97
N ASN A 51 8.06 -10.17 10.69
CA ASN A 51 8.57 -11.01 9.62
C ASN A 51 10.00 -10.61 9.21
N ASP A 52 10.67 -11.51 8.50
CA ASP A 52 11.94 -11.21 7.84
C ASP A 52 11.76 -10.03 6.87
N ASP A 53 12.56 -9.00 7.08
CA ASP A 53 12.61 -7.76 6.31
C ASP A 53 13.01 -7.97 4.83
N ARG A 54 13.51 -9.16 4.49
CA ARG A 54 13.83 -9.58 3.12
C ARG A 54 12.88 -10.64 2.57
N GLY A 55 11.86 -11.03 3.33
CA GLY A 55 10.90 -12.03 2.88
C GLY A 55 9.97 -11.46 1.81
N ALA A 56 9.94 -12.07 0.64
CA ALA A 56 8.98 -11.72 -0.41
C ALA A 56 7.59 -12.27 -0.07
N ASN A 57 6.53 -11.50 -0.34
CA ASN A 57 5.13 -11.91 -0.12
C ASN A 57 4.82 -12.34 1.32
N ASN A 58 5.47 -11.70 2.30
CA ASN A 58 5.19 -11.90 3.72
C ASN A 58 4.37 -10.74 4.28
N ASP A 59 3.37 -10.31 3.50
CA ASP A 59 2.39 -9.28 3.83
C ASP A 59 1.88 -9.46 5.27
N GLY A 60 1.65 -8.35 5.97
CA GLY A 60 1.27 -8.38 7.38
C GLY A 60 -0.20 -8.73 7.57
N ILE A 61 -1.09 -7.77 7.32
CA ILE A 61 -2.54 -7.94 7.51
C ILE A 61 -3.27 -7.67 6.19
N ASP A 62 -4.03 -8.66 5.72
CA ASP A 62 -4.67 -8.65 4.40
C ASP A 62 -6.20 -8.78 4.53
N PRO A 63 -6.96 -7.68 4.66
CA PRO A 63 -8.40 -7.69 4.42
C PRO A 63 -8.70 -7.82 2.92
N ASP A 64 -9.18 -8.98 2.49
CA ASP A 64 -9.58 -9.27 1.11
C ASP A 64 -11.10 -9.47 1.03
N CYS A 65 -11.80 -8.52 0.40
CA CYS A 65 -13.27 -8.51 0.36
C CYS A 65 -13.95 -8.60 1.75
N CYS A 66 -13.31 -8.05 2.78
CA CYS A 66 -13.85 -8.00 4.14
C CYS A 66 -14.74 -6.78 4.37
N ARG A 67 -15.58 -6.83 5.41
CA ARG A 67 -16.44 -5.69 5.80
C ARG A 67 -16.39 -5.41 7.29
N ASN A 68 -16.39 -4.14 7.66
CA ASN A 68 -16.35 -3.68 9.06
C ASN A 68 -15.14 -4.25 9.81
N VAL A 69 -13.96 -3.81 9.40
CA VAL A 69 -12.67 -4.26 9.96
C VAL A 69 -12.02 -3.12 10.72
N VAL A 70 -11.59 -3.38 11.95
CA VAL A 70 -10.78 -2.46 12.75
C VAL A 70 -9.43 -3.10 13.03
N ILE A 71 -8.35 -2.43 12.63
CA ILE A 71 -6.96 -2.79 12.90
C ILE A 71 -6.37 -1.68 13.77
N ALA A 72 -6.06 -1.97 15.03
CA ALA A 72 -5.64 -0.95 15.98
C ALA A 72 -4.46 -1.39 16.85
N ASN A 73 -3.64 -0.45 17.29
CA ASN A 73 -2.61 -0.66 18.31
C ASN A 73 -1.54 -1.70 17.92
N CYS A 74 -1.29 -1.90 16.62
CA CYS A 74 -0.41 -2.95 16.13
C CYS A 74 1.02 -2.46 15.85
N ILE A 75 1.99 -3.36 15.97
CA ILE A 75 3.34 -3.18 15.42
C ILE A 75 3.51 -4.18 14.29
N VAL A 76 3.69 -3.69 13.06
CA VAL A 76 3.80 -4.53 11.87
C VAL A 76 5.11 -4.23 11.16
N SER A 77 5.98 -5.23 11.08
CA SER A 77 7.27 -5.19 10.42
C SER A 77 7.38 -6.33 9.43
N THR A 78 7.45 -6.01 8.14
CA THR A 78 7.40 -6.98 7.04
C THR A 78 8.43 -6.66 5.95
N GLY A 79 8.76 -7.65 5.13
CA GLY A 79 9.50 -7.42 3.89
C GLY A 79 8.58 -6.87 2.81
N ASP A 80 7.42 -7.48 2.62
CA ASP A 80 6.36 -7.00 1.72
C ASP A 80 5.42 -6.01 2.45
N ASP A 81 4.22 -5.75 1.93
CA ASP A 81 3.27 -4.78 2.48
C ASP A 81 2.91 -5.01 3.96
N ALA A 82 2.93 -3.95 4.78
CA ALA A 82 2.57 -4.09 6.20
C ALA A 82 1.07 -4.33 6.38
N ILE A 83 0.22 -3.47 5.80
CA ILE A 83 -1.23 -3.70 5.73
C ILE A 83 -1.67 -3.51 4.29
N VAL A 84 -2.43 -4.47 3.76
CA VAL A 84 -2.85 -4.46 2.36
C VAL A 84 -4.33 -4.81 2.19
N VAL A 85 -5.10 -3.86 1.70
CA VAL A 85 -6.53 -4.05 1.42
C VAL A 85 -6.69 -4.52 -0.02
N LYS A 86 -7.34 -5.66 -0.22
CA LYS A 86 -7.47 -6.33 -1.52
C LYS A 86 -8.93 -6.59 -1.90
N SER A 87 -9.12 -6.83 -3.20
CA SER A 87 -10.29 -7.51 -3.75
C SER A 87 -9.81 -8.49 -4.83
N THR A 88 -9.26 -9.62 -4.39
CA THR A 88 -8.71 -10.62 -5.31
C THR A 88 -9.82 -11.20 -6.19
N GLY A 89 -9.49 -11.61 -7.42
CA GLY A 89 -10.50 -12.07 -8.38
C GLY A 89 -11.45 -13.15 -7.83
N PRO A 90 -10.93 -14.24 -7.22
CA PRO A 90 -11.78 -15.25 -6.59
C PRO A 90 -12.65 -14.71 -5.45
N MET A 91 -12.07 -13.90 -4.54
CA MET A 91 -12.79 -13.38 -3.38
C MET A 91 -13.82 -12.34 -3.78
N SER A 92 -13.51 -11.48 -4.75
CA SER A 92 -14.44 -10.47 -5.26
C SER A 92 -15.66 -11.10 -5.94
N ARG A 93 -15.48 -12.19 -6.70
CA ARG A 93 -16.61 -12.93 -7.29
C ARG A 93 -17.52 -13.57 -6.24
N ARG A 94 -16.96 -13.95 -5.09
CA ARG A 94 -17.66 -14.67 -4.03
C ARG A 94 -18.31 -13.74 -3.00
N TYR A 95 -17.55 -12.77 -2.50
CA TYR A 95 -17.89 -11.92 -1.37
C TYR A 95 -18.14 -10.46 -1.76
N GLY A 96 -17.78 -10.06 -2.98
CA GLY A 96 -18.06 -8.73 -3.52
C GLY A 96 -17.08 -7.67 -3.05
N VAL A 97 -17.61 -6.64 -2.39
CA VAL A 97 -16.90 -5.42 -1.96
C VAL A 97 -16.01 -5.66 -0.74
N CYS A 98 -14.87 -4.96 -0.67
CA CYS A 98 -14.10 -4.76 0.55
C CYS A 98 -14.38 -3.34 1.08
N GLU A 99 -14.99 -3.20 2.26
CA GLU A 99 -15.42 -1.88 2.74
C GLU A 99 -15.41 -1.69 4.26
N ASN A 100 -15.39 -0.43 4.68
CA ASN A 100 -15.42 -0.03 6.09
C ASN A 100 -14.23 -0.60 6.85
N ILE A 101 -13.03 -0.18 6.43
CA ILE A 101 -11.76 -0.61 7.03
C ILE A 101 -11.15 0.58 7.77
N THR A 102 -10.94 0.44 9.07
CA THR A 102 -10.27 1.45 9.91
C THR A 102 -8.94 0.89 10.42
N ILE A 103 -7.86 1.63 10.15
CA ILE A 103 -6.51 1.31 10.61
C ILE A 103 -6.00 2.48 11.44
N THR A 104 -5.67 2.26 12.71
CA THR A 104 -5.30 3.38 13.59
C THR A 104 -4.28 3.02 14.68
N ASN A 105 -3.48 3.98 15.12
CA ASN A 105 -2.51 3.82 16.21
C ASN A 105 -1.53 2.66 15.99
N CYS A 106 -1.01 2.52 14.77
CA CYS A 106 -0.05 1.47 14.42
C CYS A 106 1.35 2.02 14.14
N VAL A 107 2.37 1.18 14.37
CA VAL A 107 3.73 1.40 13.87
C VAL A 107 3.97 0.44 12.72
N LEU A 108 4.22 0.99 11.53
CA LEU A 108 4.26 0.22 10.28
C LEU A 108 5.65 0.33 9.63
N HIS A 109 6.30 -0.80 9.43
CA HIS A 109 7.56 -0.96 8.69
C HIS A 109 7.37 -1.96 7.53
N SER A 110 7.86 -1.62 6.34
CA SER A 110 7.75 -2.46 5.13
C SER A 110 8.82 -2.11 4.09
N ARG A 111 9.34 -3.10 3.35
CA ARG A 111 10.16 -2.82 2.14
C ARG A 111 9.34 -2.63 0.87
N ASP A 112 8.01 -2.69 0.95
CA ASP A 112 7.07 -2.12 -0.04
C ASP A 112 6.26 -0.99 0.63
N SER A 113 4.99 -1.21 0.97
CA SER A 113 4.10 -0.15 1.46
C SER A 113 3.65 -0.33 2.91
N ALA A 114 3.61 0.75 3.67
CA ALA A 114 3.02 0.74 5.02
C ALA A 114 1.51 0.44 4.94
N LEU A 115 0.80 1.16 4.09
CA LEU A 115 -0.53 0.80 3.61
C LEU A 115 -0.51 0.63 2.10
N LYS A 116 -1.06 -0.49 1.63
CA LYS A 116 -1.41 -0.70 0.23
C LYS A 116 -2.89 -0.93 0.04
N ILE A 117 -3.42 -0.37 -1.03
CA ILE A 117 -4.69 -0.80 -1.61
C ILE A 117 -4.38 -1.40 -2.97
N GLY A 118 -4.57 -2.72 -3.10
CA GLY A 118 -4.23 -3.51 -4.28
C GLY A 118 -3.02 -4.46 -4.11
N THR A 119 -2.37 -4.90 -5.19
CA THR A 119 -2.65 -4.54 -6.59
C THR A 119 -3.94 -5.18 -7.10
N GLU A 120 -4.37 -6.28 -6.49
CA GLU A 120 -5.56 -7.05 -6.85
C GLU A 120 -6.82 -6.24 -6.54
N THR A 121 -7.36 -5.63 -7.58
CA THR A 121 -8.47 -4.66 -7.52
C THR A 121 -9.56 -5.07 -8.49
N HIS A 122 -10.08 -6.29 -8.33
CA HIS A 122 -11.13 -6.83 -9.20
C HIS A 122 -12.53 -6.35 -8.82
N GLY A 123 -12.71 -6.00 -7.55
CA GLY A 123 -13.97 -5.50 -6.99
C GLY A 123 -13.89 -4.04 -6.58
N THR A 124 -14.94 -3.59 -5.88
CA THR A 124 -14.92 -2.29 -5.23
C THR A 124 -14.17 -2.40 -3.89
N ILE A 125 -13.29 -1.43 -3.63
CA ILE A 125 -12.70 -1.19 -2.31
C ILE A 125 -13.08 0.23 -1.91
N ARG A 126 -13.77 0.41 -0.77
CA ARG A 126 -14.21 1.75 -0.36
C ARG A 126 -14.30 1.97 1.13
N ASN A 127 -14.33 3.24 1.54
CA ASN A 127 -14.40 3.64 2.94
C ASN A 127 -13.26 3.01 3.76
N VAL A 128 -12.03 3.36 3.38
CA VAL A 128 -10.81 2.93 4.08
C VAL A 128 -10.18 4.13 4.73
N THR A 129 -9.97 4.05 6.05
CA THR A 129 -9.30 5.10 6.83
C THR A 129 -8.00 4.57 7.43
N LEU A 130 -6.90 5.32 7.24
CA LEU A 130 -5.65 5.14 7.98
C LEU A 130 -5.38 6.42 8.78
N SER A 131 -5.28 6.30 10.11
CA SER A 131 -5.03 7.44 10.98
C SER A 131 -4.00 7.19 12.07
N ASP A 132 -3.36 8.24 12.55
CA ASP A 132 -2.58 8.23 13.79
C ASP A 132 -1.48 7.16 13.81
N CYS A 133 -0.82 6.93 12.67
CA CYS A 133 0.18 5.89 12.49
C CYS A 133 1.59 6.46 12.31
N ILE A 134 2.58 5.70 12.79
CA ILE A 134 3.99 5.95 12.54
C ILE A 134 4.44 5.11 11.34
N ILE A 135 5.01 5.78 10.34
CA ILE A 135 5.62 5.17 9.17
C ILE A 135 7.11 5.01 9.45
N ASP A 136 7.54 3.81 9.82
CA ASP A 136 8.93 3.54 10.16
C ASP A 136 9.68 3.04 8.91
N ARG A 137 10.42 3.93 8.23
CA ARG A 137 11.37 3.56 7.15
C ARG A 137 10.78 2.65 6.05
N CYS A 138 9.58 2.96 5.57
CA CYS A 138 8.94 2.18 4.50
C CYS A 138 9.44 2.55 3.09
N SER A 139 9.28 1.67 2.09
CA SER A 139 9.52 2.09 0.69
C SER A 139 8.44 3.04 0.17
N ARG A 140 7.21 2.87 0.64
CA ARG A 140 6.08 3.80 0.47
C ARG A 140 5.30 3.94 1.77
N ALA A 141 4.87 5.16 2.11
CA ALA A 141 3.98 5.34 3.25
C ALA A 141 2.57 4.84 2.89
N VAL A 142 1.98 5.40 1.83
CA VAL A 142 0.69 4.93 1.31
C VAL A 142 0.77 4.71 -0.20
N GLY A 143 0.31 3.55 -0.65
CA GLY A 143 0.20 3.20 -2.05
C GLY A 143 -1.20 2.73 -2.44
N ILE A 144 -1.75 3.28 -3.52
CA ILE A 144 -3.09 2.95 -4.03
C ILE A 144 -2.97 2.59 -5.50
N TRP A 145 -3.32 1.35 -5.83
CA TRP A 145 -3.33 0.85 -7.19
C TRP A 145 -4.75 0.49 -7.60
N VAL A 146 -5.08 0.80 -8.85
CA VAL A 146 -6.19 0.15 -9.55
C VAL A 146 -5.66 -0.39 -10.87
N ARG A 147 -5.89 -1.67 -11.11
CA ARG A 147 -5.30 -2.44 -12.21
C ARG A 147 -6.27 -3.40 -12.88
N ASP A 148 -7.25 -3.91 -12.12
CA ASP A 148 -8.02 -5.09 -12.51
C ASP A 148 -9.51 -4.81 -12.73
N GLY A 149 -9.85 -3.55 -13.02
CA GLY A 149 -11.18 -3.12 -13.44
C GLY A 149 -12.09 -2.64 -12.31
N GLY A 150 -11.64 -2.80 -11.07
CA GLY A 150 -12.35 -2.37 -9.87
C GLY A 150 -12.43 -0.86 -9.69
N THR A 151 -13.10 -0.47 -8.62
CA THR A 151 -13.21 0.92 -8.17
C THR A 151 -12.62 1.05 -6.78
N VAL A 152 -11.69 1.98 -6.61
CA VAL A 152 -11.20 2.39 -5.30
C VAL A 152 -11.73 3.79 -5.03
N GLU A 153 -12.52 3.95 -3.97
CA GLU A 153 -13.13 5.23 -3.62
C GLU A 153 -13.27 5.47 -2.13
N ASP A 154 -13.41 6.72 -1.72
CA ASP A 154 -13.64 7.11 -0.32
C ASP A 154 -12.50 6.63 0.59
N ILE A 155 -11.28 7.09 0.26
CA ILE A 155 -10.06 6.74 0.98
C ILE A 155 -9.57 7.94 1.78
N HIS A 156 -9.39 7.76 3.08
CA HIS A 156 -9.07 8.82 4.03
C HIS A 156 -7.77 8.51 4.78
N ILE A 157 -6.73 9.29 4.51
CA ILE A 157 -5.41 9.12 5.12
C ILE A 157 -5.10 10.36 5.92
N HIS A 158 -4.93 10.25 7.23
CA HIS A 158 -4.61 11.44 8.03
C HIS A 158 -3.70 11.18 9.23
N HIS A 159 -3.01 12.22 9.68
CA HIS A 159 -2.18 12.17 10.90
C HIS A 159 -1.11 11.08 10.83
N LEU A 160 -0.29 11.10 9.78
CA LEU A 160 0.88 10.22 9.65
C LEU A 160 2.16 10.98 9.92
N THR A 161 3.08 10.33 10.61
CA THR A 161 4.45 10.84 10.78
C THR A 161 5.47 9.74 10.55
N GLY A 162 6.67 10.10 10.10
CA GLY A 162 7.79 9.17 10.00
C GLY A 162 8.62 9.35 8.74
N SER A 163 9.07 8.26 8.14
CA SER A 163 9.96 8.30 6.99
C SER A 163 9.73 7.21 5.97
N THR A 164 10.07 7.55 4.73
CA THR A 164 10.17 6.61 3.62
C THR A 164 11.57 6.65 3.04
N LEU A 165 12.02 5.53 2.45
CA LEU A 165 13.34 5.41 1.87
C LEU A 165 13.36 4.50 0.64
N ARG A 166 14.40 4.61 -0.16
CA ARG A 166 14.69 3.70 -1.27
C ARG A 166 15.42 2.47 -0.77
N TYR A 167 14.75 1.31 -0.72
CA TYR A 167 15.37 0.08 -0.25
C TYR A 167 15.76 -0.88 -1.38
N ALA A 168 17.00 -1.35 -1.39
CA ALA A 168 17.41 -2.60 -2.03
C ALA A 168 18.34 -3.38 -1.11
N ASP A 169 18.22 -4.71 -1.11
CA ASP A 169 19.17 -5.59 -0.44
C ASP A 169 20.59 -5.39 -0.96
N ARG A 170 20.74 -5.45 -2.29
CA ARG A 170 22.01 -5.36 -3.00
C ARG A 170 21.83 -4.72 -4.38
N TYR A 171 21.58 -3.42 -4.41
CA TYR A 171 21.29 -2.69 -5.66
C TYR A 171 22.31 -2.94 -6.79
N ALA A 172 23.59 -3.17 -6.46
CA ALA A 172 24.65 -3.41 -7.44
C ALA A 172 24.67 -4.85 -8.02
N GLU A 173 23.91 -5.79 -7.46
CA GLU A 173 23.79 -7.16 -7.97
C GLU A 173 22.58 -7.27 -8.90
N PRO A 174 22.74 -7.60 -10.19
CA PRO A 174 21.61 -7.76 -11.12
C PRO A 174 20.58 -8.81 -10.70
N SER A 175 20.98 -9.75 -9.84
CA SER A 175 20.12 -10.80 -9.28
C SER A 175 19.41 -10.40 -7.98
N ALA A 176 19.67 -9.21 -7.43
CA ALA A 176 19.03 -8.77 -6.21
C ALA A 176 17.52 -8.60 -6.40
N PRO A 177 16.70 -8.90 -5.38
CA PRO A 177 15.25 -8.67 -5.45
C PRO A 177 14.95 -7.22 -5.79
N GLY A 178 14.14 -7.02 -6.84
CA GLY A 178 13.65 -5.71 -7.24
C GLY A 178 12.51 -5.27 -6.35
N TRP A 179 12.83 -4.73 -5.17
CA TRP A 179 11.83 -4.17 -4.25
C TRP A 179 11.08 -3.00 -4.88
N TRP A 180 9.77 -2.97 -4.62
CA TRP A 180 8.90 -1.92 -5.12
C TRP A 180 9.01 -0.69 -4.20
N GLY A 181 8.96 0.49 -4.81
CA GLY A 181 8.99 1.77 -4.11
C GLY A 181 10.33 2.46 -4.23
N LYS A 182 10.26 3.79 -4.24
CA LYS A 182 11.41 4.67 -4.36
C LYS A 182 11.41 5.75 -3.27
N GLY A 183 10.67 5.54 -2.18
CA GLY A 183 10.60 6.43 -1.04
C GLY A 183 9.43 7.42 -1.11
N GLU A 184 8.32 7.04 -1.74
CA GLU A 184 7.15 7.91 -1.92
C GLU A 184 6.34 8.05 -0.60
N PRO A 185 6.04 9.28 -0.14
CA PRO A 185 5.07 9.48 0.94
C PRO A 185 3.63 9.20 0.46
N ILE A 186 3.33 9.44 -0.81
CA ILE A 186 2.03 9.16 -1.43
C ILE A 186 2.30 8.55 -2.79
N PHE A 187 1.70 7.41 -3.07
CA PHE A 187 1.70 6.79 -4.39
C PHE A 187 0.28 6.42 -4.79
N ILE A 188 -0.23 7.00 -5.89
CA ILE A 188 -1.50 6.62 -6.49
C ILE A 188 -1.25 6.33 -7.95
N SER A 189 -1.66 5.15 -8.40
CA SER A 189 -1.57 4.80 -9.81
C SER A 189 -2.80 4.06 -10.31
N ALA A 190 -3.36 4.56 -11.40
CA ALA A 190 -4.33 3.88 -12.26
C ALA A 190 -3.73 3.80 -13.66
N THR A 191 -2.92 2.76 -13.91
CA THR A 191 -2.23 2.52 -15.18
C THR A 191 -2.35 1.04 -15.53
N PRO A 192 -2.56 0.66 -16.80
CA PRO A 192 -2.79 -0.74 -17.17
C PRO A 192 -1.71 -1.69 -16.63
N ARG A 193 -2.15 -2.84 -16.09
CA ARG A 193 -1.25 -3.92 -15.65
C ARG A 193 -0.46 -4.45 -16.85
N LYS A 194 0.85 -4.62 -16.68
CA LYS A 194 1.71 -5.23 -17.71
C LYS A 194 1.18 -6.61 -18.08
N ASN A 195 1.17 -6.92 -19.38
CA ASN A 195 0.70 -8.20 -19.92
C ASN A 195 -0.76 -8.55 -19.59
N SER A 196 -1.60 -7.55 -19.29
CA SER A 196 -3.04 -7.73 -19.08
C SER A 196 -3.83 -6.97 -20.15
N ARG A 197 -4.99 -7.52 -20.53
CA ARG A 197 -6.00 -6.82 -21.34
C ARG A 197 -7.16 -6.27 -20.51
N THR A 198 -7.15 -6.51 -19.20
CA THR A 198 -8.16 -6.00 -18.29
C THR A 198 -8.09 -4.48 -18.27
N LYS A 199 -9.25 -3.83 -18.31
CA LYS A 199 -9.32 -2.38 -18.12
C LYS A 199 -8.84 -2.04 -16.71
N THR A 200 -8.09 -0.94 -16.56
CA THR A 200 -7.47 -0.54 -15.29
C THR A 200 -8.48 -0.41 -14.15
N GLY A 201 -9.60 0.29 -14.36
CA GLY A 201 -10.58 0.64 -13.33
C GLY A 201 -10.56 2.14 -13.00
N THR A 202 -11.03 2.54 -11.82
CA THR A 202 -11.10 3.95 -11.40
C THR A 202 -10.65 4.16 -9.96
N ILE A 203 -9.97 5.28 -9.70
CA ILE A 203 -9.65 5.80 -8.37
C ILE A 203 -10.31 7.18 -8.23
N ARG A 204 -11.10 7.38 -7.17
CA ARG A 204 -11.74 8.68 -6.90
C ARG A 204 -11.96 8.99 -5.42
N ASN A 205 -12.11 10.26 -5.07
CA ASN A 205 -12.35 10.72 -3.70
C ASN A 205 -11.32 10.16 -2.70
N VAL A 206 -10.07 10.63 -2.85
CA VAL A 206 -8.98 10.25 -1.96
C VAL A 206 -8.45 11.51 -1.26
N THR A 207 -8.30 11.41 0.05
CA THR A 207 -7.86 12.53 0.89
C THR A 207 -6.60 12.17 1.67
N PHE A 208 -5.64 13.11 1.70
CA PHE A 208 -4.47 13.09 2.55
C PHE A 208 -4.46 14.35 3.40
N ASP A 209 -4.34 14.20 4.71
CA ASP A 209 -4.49 15.30 5.66
C ASP A 209 -3.51 15.20 6.83
N ASN A 210 -2.69 16.23 7.07
CA ASN A 210 -1.74 16.27 8.19
C ASN A 210 -0.71 15.12 8.13
N LEU A 211 0.14 15.13 7.09
CA LEU A 211 1.20 14.15 6.88
C LEU A 211 2.57 14.82 7.04
N SER A 212 3.40 14.33 7.95
CA SER A 212 4.78 14.82 8.14
C SER A 212 5.81 13.70 7.89
N ILE A 213 6.36 13.64 6.68
CA ILE A 213 7.18 12.52 6.22
C ILE A 213 8.57 13.00 5.75
N THR A 214 9.62 12.37 6.28
CA THR A 214 10.97 12.46 5.69
C THR A 214 11.07 11.47 4.54
N CYS A 215 11.16 11.94 3.31
CA CYS A 215 11.04 11.10 2.11
C CYS A 215 12.22 11.21 1.17
N GLU A 216 12.28 10.25 0.24
CA GLU A 216 13.29 10.19 -0.81
C GLU A 216 12.71 10.39 -2.22
N SER A 217 11.38 10.39 -2.35
CA SER A 217 10.65 10.61 -3.60
C SER A 217 9.46 11.55 -3.41
N CYS A 218 8.76 11.81 -4.51
CA CYS A 218 7.63 12.71 -4.61
C CYS A 218 6.34 12.09 -4.06
N ALA A 219 5.36 12.95 -3.75
CA ALA A 219 3.97 12.54 -3.86
C ALA A 219 3.66 12.23 -5.33
N PHE A 220 3.38 10.97 -5.65
CA PHE A 220 3.23 10.46 -7.01
C PHE A 220 1.77 10.13 -7.31
N LEU A 221 1.18 10.80 -8.31
CA LEU A 221 -0.19 10.59 -8.76
C LEU A 221 -0.19 10.34 -10.27
N ALA A 222 -0.56 9.14 -10.72
CA ALA A 222 -0.55 8.83 -12.15
C ALA A 222 -1.75 7.99 -12.59
N GLY A 223 -2.66 8.61 -13.34
CA GLY A 223 -3.65 7.92 -14.15
C GLY A 223 -3.22 7.76 -15.60
N GLU A 224 -4.13 7.22 -16.41
CA GLU A 224 -4.11 7.30 -17.87
C GLU A 224 -5.40 8.00 -18.36
N PRO A 225 -5.47 8.52 -19.60
CA PRO A 225 -6.66 9.22 -20.11
C PRO A 225 -7.97 8.45 -19.91
N GLU A 226 -7.95 7.12 -20.08
CA GLU A 226 -9.06 6.20 -19.90
C GLU A 226 -9.34 5.81 -18.44
N SER A 227 -8.41 6.07 -17.54
CA SER A 227 -8.48 5.75 -16.09
C SER A 227 -7.95 6.90 -15.25
N CYS A 228 -8.43 8.10 -15.57
CA CYS A 228 -8.02 9.34 -14.94
C CYS A 228 -8.40 9.33 -13.45
N LEU A 229 -7.45 9.71 -12.59
CA LEU A 229 -7.68 9.90 -11.15
C LEU A 229 -8.64 11.08 -10.95
N ARG A 230 -9.56 10.99 -10.00
CA ARG A 230 -10.57 12.04 -9.77
C ARG A 230 -10.66 12.44 -8.31
N ASP A 231 -10.81 13.73 -8.05
CA ASP A 231 -11.08 14.24 -6.71
C ASP A 231 -10.05 13.78 -5.67
N ILE A 232 -8.80 14.18 -5.90
CA ILE A 232 -7.67 13.91 -5.01
C ILE A 232 -7.38 15.18 -4.24
N ARG A 233 -7.47 15.13 -2.91
CA ARG A 233 -7.21 16.27 -2.03
C ARG A 233 -6.00 15.98 -1.15
N ILE A 234 -5.04 16.87 -1.17
CA ILE A 234 -3.85 16.84 -0.32
C ILE A 234 -3.85 18.14 0.48
N ARG A 235 -3.94 18.05 1.80
CA ARG A 235 -3.86 19.19 2.70
C ARG A 235 -2.82 18.90 3.77
N ASP A 236 -2.04 19.91 4.12
CA ASP A 236 -1.09 19.83 5.23
C ASP A 236 -0.09 18.67 5.07
N LEU A 237 0.50 18.58 3.87
CA LEU A 237 1.57 17.64 3.56
C LEU A 237 2.93 18.33 3.77
N HIS A 238 3.65 17.93 4.79
CA HIS A 238 5.00 18.37 5.10
C HIS A 238 6.03 17.31 4.71
N MET A 239 6.77 17.56 3.63
CA MET A 239 7.83 16.67 3.14
C MET A 239 9.21 17.23 3.49
N THR A 240 10.07 16.38 4.04
CA THR A 240 11.51 16.67 4.15
C THR A 240 12.27 15.71 3.23
N PHE A 241 12.78 16.21 2.11
CA PHE A 241 13.56 15.44 1.17
C PHE A 241 14.95 15.18 1.75
N LYS A 242 15.27 13.91 2.02
CA LYS A 242 16.56 13.52 2.58
C LYS A 242 16.98 12.17 2.05
N ARG A 243 18.20 12.05 1.54
CA ARG A 243 18.77 10.75 1.17
C ARG A 243 18.96 9.88 2.42
N GLN A 244 18.42 8.68 2.40
CA GLN A 244 18.35 7.74 3.53
C GLN A 244 18.59 6.29 3.11
N GLY A 245 18.16 5.92 1.90
CA GLY A 245 18.15 4.56 1.40
C GLY A 245 19.41 4.13 0.64
N THR A 246 19.36 2.90 0.14
CA THR A 246 20.49 2.20 -0.50
C THR A 246 20.46 2.26 -2.03
N GLN A 247 19.33 2.60 -2.65
CA GLN A 247 19.23 2.76 -4.11
C GLN A 247 19.50 4.22 -4.55
N PRO A 248 20.04 4.44 -5.76
CA PRO A 248 20.08 5.76 -6.37
C PRO A 248 18.66 6.33 -6.59
N GLY A 249 18.55 7.66 -6.57
CA GLY A 249 17.31 8.36 -6.92
C GLY A 249 17.13 8.48 -8.44
N GLY A 250 16.16 9.29 -8.85
CA GLY A 250 15.91 9.60 -10.26
C GLY A 250 15.13 8.53 -11.02
N LEU A 251 14.39 7.68 -10.30
CA LEU A 251 13.55 6.62 -10.86
C LEU A 251 12.12 6.78 -10.34
N PHE A 252 11.15 6.61 -11.22
CA PHE A 252 9.78 6.28 -10.85
C PHE A 252 9.54 4.79 -10.96
N ASP A 253 8.70 4.26 -10.08
CA ASP A 253 8.32 2.85 -10.04
C ASP A 253 6.79 2.72 -10.07
N GLU A 254 6.26 2.41 -11.25
CA GLU A 254 4.83 2.20 -11.48
C GLU A 254 4.46 0.71 -11.59
N GLN A 255 5.30 -0.21 -11.13
CA GLN A 255 4.99 -1.64 -11.18
C GLN A 255 3.66 -1.96 -10.46
N PRO A 256 2.91 -2.98 -10.91
CA PRO A 256 3.15 -3.84 -12.06
C PRO A 256 2.49 -3.29 -13.34
N SER A 257 2.65 -2.00 -13.64
CA SER A 257 2.09 -1.40 -14.85
C SER A 257 2.95 -1.63 -16.10
N VAL A 258 2.38 -1.35 -17.27
CA VAL A 258 3.08 -1.30 -18.56
C VAL A 258 4.27 -0.33 -18.58
N ARG A 259 4.33 0.67 -17.69
CA ARG A 259 5.44 1.64 -17.59
C ARG A 259 6.63 1.13 -16.78
N HIS A 260 6.41 0.16 -15.89
CA HIS A 260 7.47 -0.45 -15.08
C HIS A 260 8.22 0.59 -14.22
N VAL A 261 9.55 0.52 -14.24
CA VAL A 261 10.50 1.41 -13.57
C VAL A 261 11.24 2.19 -14.66
N TYR A 262 11.30 3.51 -14.55
CA TYR A 262 11.91 4.36 -15.57
C TYR A 262 12.53 5.63 -14.98
N SER A 263 13.51 6.19 -15.69
CA SER A 263 14.22 7.40 -15.27
C SER A 263 13.34 8.63 -15.34
N HIS A 264 13.38 9.45 -14.29
CA HIS A 264 12.70 10.74 -14.24
C HIS A 264 13.35 11.64 -13.18
N ALA A 265 13.33 12.96 -13.39
CA ALA A 265 13.67 13.89 -12.31
C ALA A 265 12.64 13.75 -11.17
N ILE A 266 13.03 13.92 -9.91
CA ILE A 266 12.10 13.74 -8.79
C ILE A 266 11.55 15.11 -8.35
N PRO A 267 10.32 15.51 -8.77
CA PRO A 267 9.69 16.72 -8.25
C PRO A 267 9.21 16.51 -6.80
N ALA A 268 8.65 17.53 -6.16
CA ALA A 268 7.95 17.33 -4.88
C ALA A 268 6.61 16.60 -5.05
N LEU A 269 5.88 16.94 -6.12
CA LEU A 269 4.60 16.35 -6.50
C LEU A 269 4.64 16.07 -8.01
N TYR A 270 4.30 14.84 -8.39
CA TYR A 270 4.07 14.44 -9.78
C TYR A 270 2.61 14.10 -9.97
N ALA A 271 1.97 14.67 -11.01
CA ALA A 271 0.58 14.40 -11.35
C ALA A 271 0.43 14.18 -12.86
N ARG A 272 -0.12 13.02 -13.25
CA ARG A 272 -0.47 12.67 -14.63
C ARG A 272 -1.91 12.19 -14.69
N SER A 273 -2.70 12.71 -15.64
CA SER A 273 -4.10 12.31 -15.87
C SER A 273 -4.93 12.35 -14.57
N VAL A 274 -5.00 13.53 -13.95
CA VAL A 274 -5.78 13.79 -12.73
C VAL A 274 -6.80 14.90 -12.99
N LYS A 275 -8.05 14.69 -12.59
CA LYS A 275 -9.12 15.69 -12.61
C LYS A 275 -9.48 16.07 -11.17
N GLN A 276 -9.62 17.36 -10.90
CA GLN A 276 -9.93 17.87 -9.56
C GLN A 276 -8.86 17.45 -8.53
N LEU A 277 -7.62 17.89 -8.76
CA LEU A 277 -6.54 17.81 -7.77
C LEU A 277 -6.52 19.10 -6.96
N THR A 278 -6.59 19.00 -5.64
CA THR A 278 -6.41 20.13 -4.73
C THR A 278 -5.20 19.87 -3.84
N VAL A 279 -4.31 20.86 -3.73
CA VAL A 279 -3.15 20.83 -2.84
C VAL A 279 -3.16 22.12 -2.03
N GLN A 280 -3.19 22.01 -0.71
CA GLN A 280 -3.34 23.15 0.22
C GLN A 280 -2.38 23.00 1.40
N ASP A 281 -1.90 24.13 1.92
CA ASP A 281 -1.15 24.23 3.18
C ASP A 281 0.05 23.27 3.30
N SER A 282 0.68 22.94 2.17
CA SER A 282 1.73 21.91 2.10
C SER A 282 3.12 22.52 1.93
N THR A 283 4.13 21.90 2.53
CA THR A 283 5.51 22.43 2.53
C THR A 283 6.53 21.38 2.14
N VAL A 284 7.61 21.82 1.49
CA VAL A 284 8.74 20.97 1.10
C VAL A 284 10.02 21.57 1.65
N ARG A 285 10.85 20.74 2.29
CA ARG A 285 12.18 21.08 2.77
C ARG A 285 13.19 20.11 2.17
N TYR A 286 14.45 20.55 2.04
CA TYR A 286 15.57 19.78 1.49
C TYR A 286 16.70 19.71 2.51
#